data_AF-A0A2W6DWG4-F1
#
_entry.id   AF-A0A2W6DWG4-F1
#
_cell.length_a   1.000
_cell.length_b   1.000
_cell.length_c   1.000
_cell.angle_alpha   90.00
_cell.angle_beta   90.00
_cell.angle_gamma   90.00
#
_symmetry.space_group_name_H-M   'P 1'
#
loop_
_entity.id
_entity.type
_entity.pdbx_description
1 polymer ?
#
loop_
_entity_poly.entity_id
_entity_poly.type
_entity_poly.pdbx_seq_one_letter_code
_entity_poly.pdbx_strand_id
1 'polypeptide(L)'
;MSGYAEDVAAICAELELRDVVFVGHSMSAMVGVLAAAAAPNLFARLVLVSPSPRYVNDGDYVGGFSMEDTNDMLESLESNYLGWSSAKNAGRDDIAGFFEQVMEEDSQRAAQCRGVRPGAHLTPGRWRMAVA
;
A
#
# COMPACT_ATOMS: atom_id res chain seq x y z
N MET A 1 11.22 -5.44 -2.21
CA MET A 1 10.60 -4.56 -1.20
C MET A 1 11.33 -4.54 0.14
N SER A 2 12.08 -5.58 0.52
CA SER A 2 12.85 -5.61 1.78
C SER A 2 13.77 -4.40 1.96
N GLY A 3 14.52 -4.00 0.92
CA GLY A 3 15.40 -2.83 0.98
C GLY A 3 14.67 -1.54 1.41
N TYR A 4 13.50 -1.24 0.85
CA TYR A 4 12.70 -0.08 1.28
C TYR A 4 12.26 -0.17 2.75
N ALA A 5 11.94 -1.37 3.24
CA ALA A 5 11.54 -1.56 4.63
C ALA A 5 12.73 -1.40 5.59
N GLU A 6 13.90 -1.90 5.19
CA GLU A 6 15.17 -1.71 5.88
C GLU A 6 15.55 -0.23 5.94
N ASP A 7 15.43 0.51 4.84
CA ASP A 7 15.69 1.95 4.79
C ASP A 7 14.79 2.72 5.75
N VAL A 8 13.48 2.41 5.78
CA VAL A 8 12.55 3.05 6.73
C VAL A 8 12.96 2.77 8.18
N ALA A 9 13.31 1.53 8.51
CA ALA A 9 13.75 1.17 9.86
C ALA A 9 15.08 1.85 10.22
N ALA A 10 16.02 1.92 9.28
CA ALA A 10 17.31 2.59 9.46
C ALA A 10 17.13 4.10 9.71
N ILE A 11 16.28 4.78 8.95
CA ILE A 11 15.95 6.19 9.17
C ILE A 11 15.36 6.40 10.57
N CYS A 12 14.42 5.55 10.98
CA CYS A 12 13.81 5.67 12.30
C CYS A 12 14.84 5.43 13.42
N ALA A 13 15.77 4.49 13.24
CA ALA A 13 16.83 4.20 14.20
C ALA A 13 17.83 5.36 14.30
N GLU A 14 18.27 5.91 13.16
CA GLU A 14 19.19 7.06 13.09
C GLU A 14 18.60 8.31 13.77
N LEU A 15 17.28 8.49 13.65
CA LEU A 15 16.53 9.56 14.31
C LEU A 15 16.09 9.22 15.73
N GLU A 16 16.51 8.07 16.27
CA GLU A 16 16.14 7.56 17.60
C GLU A 16 14.63 7.53 17.88
N LEU A 17 13.82 7.34 16.82
CA LEU A 17 12.37 7.35 16.91
C LEU A 17 11.84 6.12 17.64
N ARG A 18 10.77 6.33 18.40
CA ARG A 18 10.01 5.28 19.12
C ARG A 18 8.52 5.54 18.98
N ASP A 19 7.73 4.49 19.14
CA ASP A 19 6.26 4.55 19.05
C ASP A 19 5.75 5.22 17.76
N VAL A 20 6.43 4.96 16.65
CA VAL A 20 6.17 5.62 15.37
C VAL A 20 4.76 5.28 14.86
N VAL A 21 4.04 6.31 14.40
CA VAL A 21 2.84 6.14 13.58
C VAL A 21 3.27 6.27 12.12
N PHE A 22 3.36 5.14 11.42
CA PHE A 22 3.76 5.13 10.02
C PHE A 22 2.52 5.25 9.13
N VAL A 23 2.50 6.25 8.25
CA VAL A 23 1.43 6.46 7.26
C VAL A 23 1.98 6.08 5.89
N GLY A 24 1.53 4.95 5.36
CA GLY A 24 1.99 4.43 4.07
C GLY A 24 0.88 4.51 3.03
N HIS A 25 1.16 5.15 1.90
CA HIS A 25 0.26 5.23 0.75
C HIS A 25 0.70 4.26 -0.36
N SER A 26 -0.24 3.55 -0.98
CA SER A 26 -0.01 2.63 -2.10
C SER A 26 1.11 1.63 -1.76
N MET A 27 2.15 1.55 -2.58
CA MET A 27 3.32 0.69 -2.34
C MET A 27 3.92 0.87 -0.94
N SER A 28 3.99 2.11 -0.44
CA SER A 28 4.55 2.42 0.88
C SER A 28 3.72 1.85 2.02
N ALA A 29 2.43 1.56 1.82
CA ALA A 29 1.61 0.85 2.81
C ALA A 29 2.22 -0.53 3.11
N MET A 30 2.61 -1.28 2.08
CA MET A 30 3.22 -2.60 2.24
C MET A 30 4.66 -2.52 2.74
N VAL A 31 5.40 -1.48 2.37
CA VAL A 31 6.72 -1.19 2.96
C VAL A 31 6.59 -1.02 4.49
N GLY A 32 5.61 -0.25 4.96
CA GLY A 32 5.34 -0.06 6.38
C GLY A 32 4.99 -1.37 7.10
N VAL A 33 4.18 -2.23 6.47
CA VAL A 33 3.87 -3.56 7.01
C VAL A 33 5.14 -4.41 7.17
N LEU A 34 6.00 -4.45 6.16
CA LEU A 34 7.25 -5.21 6.19
C LEU A 34 8.24 -4.62 7.22
N ALA A 35 8.36 -3.30 7.30
CA ALA A 35 9.22 -2.63 8.27
C ALA A 35 8.75 -2.92 9.71
N ALA A 36 7.44 -2.87 9.96
CA ALA A 36 6.88 -3.22 11.26
C ALA A 36 7.02 -4.70 11.62
N ALA A 37 7.00 -5.60 10.64
CA ALA A 37 7.27 -7.01 10.86
C ALA A 37 8.75 -7.24 11.23
N ALA A 38 9.68 -6.53 10.59
CA ALA A 38 11.11 -6.64 10.84
C ALA A 38 11.57 -5.94 12.14
N ALA A 39 10.95 -4.81 12.49
CA ALA A 39 11.27 -3.98 13.66
C ALA A 39 10.01 -3.65 14.49
N PRO A 40 9.36 -4.65 15.13
CA PRO A 40 8.04 -4.47 15.76
C PRO A 40 8.03 -3.49 16.94
N ASN A 41 9.17 -3.23 17.57
CA ASN A 41 9.28 -2.31 18.71
C ASN A 41 9.36 -0.83 18.27
N LEU A 42 9.53 -0.56 16.98
CA LEU A 42 9.70 0.78 16.44
C LEU A 42 8.35 1.48 16.20
N PHE A 43 7.34 0.72 15.78
CA PHE A 43 6.06 1.25 15.31
C PHE A 43 4.94 0.96 16.30
N ALA A 44 4.28 2.01 16.77
CA ALA A 44 3.07 1.87 17.57
C ALA A 44 1.85 1.57 16.70
N ARG A 45 1.78 2.15 15.49
CA ARG A 45 0.62 2.05 14.58
C ARG A 45 1.03 2.16 13.11
N LEU A 46 0.23 1.53 12.25
CA LEU A 46 0.28 1.71 10.80
C LEU A 46 -1.06 2.30 10.32
N VAL A 47 -0.98 3.32 9.47
CA VAL A 47 -2.11 3.84 8.69
C VAL A 47 -1.82 3.49 7.23
N LEU A 48 -2.67 2.67 6.65
CA LEU A 48 -2.50 2.15 5.29
C LEU A 48 -3.50 2.83 4.38
N VAL A 49 -3.03 3.63 3.43
CA VAL A 49 -3.88 4.37 2.47
C VAL A 49 -3.75 3.69 1.12
N SER A 50 -4.86 3.15 0.60
CA SER A 50 -4.90 2.29 -0.58
C SER A 50 -3.84 1.19 -0.61
N PRO A 51 -3.80 0.35 0.43
CA PRO A 51 -2.94 -0.82 0.45
C PRO A 51 -3.40 -1.85 -0.58
N SER A 52 -2.44 -2.50 -1.22
CA SER A 52 -2.69 -3.78 -1.88
C SER A 52 -1.55 -4.74 -1.57
N PRO A 53 -1.83 -5.92 -0.97
CA PRO A 53 -0.82 -6.93 -0.78
C PRO A 53 -0.44 -7.65 -2.08
N ARG A 54 -1.31 -7.56 -3.10
CA ARG A 54 -1.10 -8.16 -4.43
C ARG A 54 -2.07 -7.56 -5.45
N TYR A 55 -1.53 -7.09 -6.59
CA TYR A 55 -2.33 -6.53 -7.69
C TYR A 55 -2.79 -7.57 -8.71
N VAL A 56 -2.02 -8.66 -8.87
CA VAL A 56 -2.29 -9.70 -9.86
C VAL A 56 -3.27 -10.74 -9.31
N ASN A 57 -4.32 -11.02 -10.06
CA ASN A 57 -5.28 -12.10 -9.78
C ASN A 57 -4.60 -13.48 -9.76
N ASP A 58 -4.98 -14.36 -8.83
CA ASP A 58 -4.41 -15.71 -8.72
C ASP A 58 -5.37 -16.68 -8.02
N GLY A 59 -5.80 -17.71 -8.75
CA GLY A 59 -6.85 -18.62 -8.29
C GLY A 59 -8.11 -17.84 -7.90
N ASP A 60 -8.51 -17.98 -6.64
CA ASP A 60 -9.69 -17.30 -6.07
C ASP A 60 -9.37 -15.88 -5.55
N TYR A 61 -8.11 -15.43 -5.61
CA TYR A 61 -7.71 -14.09 -5.20
C TYR A 61 -7.88 -13.08 -6.35
N VAL A 62 -8.65 -12.01 -6.10
CA VAL A 62 -8.87 -10.92 -7.05
C VAL A 62 -8.12 -9.67 -6.59
N GLY A 63 -7.02 -9.34 -7.27
CA GLY A 63 -6.17 -8.17 -7.01
C GLY A 63 -6.45 -6.96 -7.91
N GLY A 64 -7.23 -7.14 -8.98
CA GLY A 64 -7.67 -6.06 -9.88
C GLY A 64 -7.02 -6.08 -11.27
N PHE A 65 -5.91 -6.79 -11.44
CA PHE A 65 -5.21 -6.94 -12.71
C PHE A 65 -4.99 -8.40 -13.08
N SER A 66 -5.16 -8.73 -14.35
CA SER A 66 -4.63 -9.98 -14.90
C SER A 66 -3.11 -9.88 -15.13
N MET A 67 -2.45 -11.02 -15.33
CA MET A 67 -1.04 -11.03 -15.74
C MET A 67 -0.85 -10.39 -17.13
N GLU A 68 -1.82 -10.54 -18.02
CA GLU A 68 -1.81 -9.94 -19.36
C GLU A 68 -1.87 -8.41 -19.26
N ASP A 69 -2.81 -7.86 -18.50
CA ASP A 69 -2.90 -6.41 -18.25
C ASP A 69 -1.57 -5.83 -17.74
N THR A 70 -0.89 -6.58 -16.86
CA THR A 70 0.39 -6.15 -16.28
C THR A 70 1.52 -6.15 -17.31
N ASN A 71 1.59 -7.18 -18.16
CA ASN A 71 2.60 -7.26 -19.21
C ASN A 71 2.40 -6.17 -20.26
N ASP A 72 1.16 -5.93 -20.69
CA ASP A 72 0.83 -4.88 -21.66
C ASP A 72 1.22 -3.48 -21.16
N MET A 73 0.99 -3.21 -19.87
CA MET A 73 1.44 -1.96 -19.24
C MET A 73 2.97 -1.81 -19.29
N LEU A 74 3.70 -2.89 -19.01
CA LEU A 74 5.17 -2.88 -19.03
C LEU A 74 5.72 -2.70 -20.45
N GLU A 75 5.13 -3.34 -21.45
CA GLU A 75 5.49 -3.16 -22.85
C GLU A 75 5.20 -1.73 -23.33
N SER A 76 4.09 -1.14 -22.90
CA SER A 76 3.78 0.26 -23.20
C SER A 76 4.77 1.23 -22.55
N LEU A 77 5.17 0.97 -21.30
CA LEU A 77 6.22 1.72 -20.59
C LEU A 77 7.55 1.69 -21.34
N GLU A 78 7.95 0.52 -21.82
CA GLU A 78 9.22 0.31 -22.54
C GLU A 78 9.20 0.95 -23.94
N SER A 79 8.11 0.76 -24.68
CA SER A 79 8.02 1.21 -26.08
C SER A 79 7.83 2.72 -26.23
N ASN A 80 7.18 3.39 -25.27
CA ASN A 80 6.96 4.83 -25.32
C ASN A 80 6.75 5.43 -23.92
N TYR A 81 7.83 5.59 -23.16
CA TYR A 81 7.76 6.18 -21.81
C TYR A 81 7.12 7.57 -21.76
N LEU A 82 7.43 8.47 -22.71
CA LEU A 82 6.83 9.81 -22.73
C LEU A 82 5.34 9.76 -23.08
N GLY A 83 4.95 8.92 -24.03
CA GLY A 83 3.54 8.68 -24.34
C GLY A 83 2.80 8.03 -23.17
N TRP A 84 3.42 7.08 -22.48
CA TRP A 84 2.85 6.42 -21.31
C TRP A 84 2.68 7.38 -20.12
N SER A 85 3.70 8.20 -19.83
CA SER A 85 3.67 9.14 -18.71
C SER A 85 2.79 10.37 -18.95
N SER A 86 2.54 10.73 -20.21
CA SER A 86 1.64 11.83 -20.60
C SER A 86 0.22 11.36 -20.93
N ALA A 87 0.05 10.10 -21.36
CA ALA A 87 -1.25 9.48 -21.43
C ALA A 87 -1.79 9.34 -20.02
N LYS A 88 -3.01 9.80 -19.82
CA LYS A 88 -3.84 9.26 -18.75
C LYS A 88 -4.12 7.80 -19.12
N ASN A 89 -3.21 6.91 -18.71
CA ASN A 89 -3.36 5.45 -18.63
C ASN A 89 -3.14 4.69 -19.94
N ALA A 90 -2.08 3.88 -19.99
CA ALA A 90 -1.88 2.90 -21.04
C ALA A 90 -2.28 1.50 -20.53
N GLY A 91 -3.23 0.86 -21.22
CA GLY A 91 -3.61 -0.56 -21.04
C GLY A 91 -5.06 -0.80 -20.60
N ARG A 92 -5.63 0.13 -19.84
CA ARG A 92 -7.09 0.33 -19.69
C ARG A 92 -7.39 1.78 -20.03
N ASP A 93 -8.56 2.05 -20.62
CA ASP A 93 -8.99 3.42 -20.94
C ASP A 93 -8.92 4.37 -19.74
N ASP A 94 -8.86 3.87 -18.49
CA ASP A 94 -8.71 4.71 -17.29
C ASP A 94 -8.11 4.06 -16.02
N ILE A 95 -6.81 3.72 -16.00
CA ILE A 95 -6.08 3.26 -14.78
C ILE A 95 -6.09 4.32 -13.65
N ALA A 96 -5.99 5.59 -13.98
CA ALA A 96 -6.07 6.71 -13.06
C ALA A 96 -7.46 6.73 -12.43
N GLY A 97 -8.52 6.55 -13.22
CA GLY A 97 -9.88 6.36 -12.73
C GLY A 97 -10.02 5.12 -11.85
N PHE A 98 -9.33 4.03 -12.15
CA PHE A 98 -9.27 2.87 -11.25
C PHE A 98 -8.64 3.24 -9.90
N PHE A 99 -7.48 3.91 -9.89
CA PHE A 99 -6.84 4.33 -8.64
C PHE A 99 -7.67 5.39 -7.90
N GLU A 100 -8.25 6.36 -8.59
CA GLU A 100 -9.15 7.36 -8.02
C GLU A 100 -10.38 6.69 -7.39
N GLN A 101 -10.99 5.70 -8.06
CA GLN A 101 -12.09 4.92 -7.52
C GLN A 101 -11.66 4.15 -6.26
N VAL A 102 -10.50 3.47 -6.30
CA VAL A 102 -9.98 2.74 -5.12
C VAL A 102 -9.73 3.70 -3.95
N MET A 103 -9.12 4.86 -4.21
CA MET A 103 -8.86 5.89 -3.20
C MET A 103 -10.16 6.47 -2.63
N GLU A 104 -11.19 6.66 -3.44
CA GLU A 104 -12.51 7.12 -3.03
C GLU A 104 -13.22 6.06 -2.18
N GLU A 105 -13.21 4.80 -2.60
CA GLU A 105 -13.76 3.67 -1.85
C GLU A 105 -13.08 3.51 -0.47
N ASP A 106 -11.75 3.61 -0.42
CA ASP A 106 -10.98 3.58 0.81
C ASP A 106 -11.26 4.81 1.67
N SER A 107 -11.31 6.02 1.11
CA SER A 107 -11.70 7.21 1.85
C SER A 107 -13.09 7.08 2.50
N GLN A 108 -14.04 6.44 1.81
CA GLN A 108 -15.37 6.14 2.33
C GLN A 108 -15.35 5.08 3.44
N ARG A 109 -14.54 4.00 3.30
CA ARG A 109 -14.33 2.99 4.33
C ARG A 109 -13.68 3.58 5.59
N ALA A 110 -12.65 4.40 5.42
CA ALA A 110 -11.98 5.13 6.50
C ALA A 110 -12.96 6.02 7.28
N ALA A 111 -13.87 6.71 6.59
CA ALA A 111 -14.89 7.55 7.22
C ALA A 111 -15.86 6.74 8.11
N GLN A 112 -16.15 5.48 7.75
CA GLN A 112 -17.00 4.58 8.55
C GLN A 112 -16.27 4.04 9.78
N CYS A 113 -14.94 3.98 9.75
CA CYS A 113 -14.10 3.53 10.87
C CYS A 113 -13.96 4.54 12.03
N ARG A 114 -14.53 5.76 11.93
CA ARG A 114 -14.46 6.82 12.95
C ARG A 114 -15.04 6.46 14.34
N GLY A 115 -15.64 5.27 14.50
CA GLY A 115 -16.18 4.75 15.76
C GLY A 115 -15.33 3.68 16.46
N VAL A 116 -14.19 3.24 15.90
CA VAL A 116 -13.34 2.20 16.52
C VAL A 116 -12.52 2.83 17.66
N ARG A 117 -12.80 2.43 18.91
CA ARG A 117 -12.18 3.02 20.11
C ARG A 117 -10.65 2.87 20.11
N PRO A 118 -9.88 3.91 20.50
CA PRO A 118 -8.45 3.79 20.74
C PRO A 118 -8.24 2.98 22.02
N GLY A 119 -7.98 1.68 21.90
CA GLY A 119 -7.80 0.82 23.07
C GLY A 119 -7.91 -0.68 22.84
N ALA A 120 -8.16 -1.16 21.61
CA ALA A 120 -8.01 -2.59 21.32
C ALA A 120 -6.50 -2.92 21.35
N HIS A 121 -6.02 -3.46 22.47
CA HIS A 121 -4.67 -3.97 22.61
C HIS A 121 -4.32 -4.88 21.43
N LEU A 122 -3.33 -4.45 20.64
CA LEU A 122 -2.64 -5.30 19.68
C LEU A 122 -1.83 -6.30 20.51
N THR A 123 -2.35 -7.51 20.68
CA THR A 123 -1.56 -8.62 21.22
C THR A 123 -0.39 -8.88 20.26
N PRO A 124 0.85 -9.05 20.75
CA PRO A 124 1.98 -9.45 19.92
C PRO A 124 1.60 -10.66 19.06
N GLY A 125 1.73 -10.55 17.73
CA GLY A 125 1.40 -11.62 16.79
C GLY A 125 -0.02 -11.60 16.20
N ARG A 126 -0.87 -10.60 16.50
CA ARG A 126 -2.19 -10.45 15.87
C ARG A 126 -2.36 -9.06 15.25
N TRP A 127 -1.87 -8.90 14.03
CA TRP A 127 -2.13 -7.73 13.21
C TRP A 127 -3.59 -7.75 12.76
N ARG A 128 -4.43 -6.83 13.26
CA ARG A 128 -5.69 -6.48 12.58
C ARG A 128 -5.36 -5.34 11.64
N MET A 129 -5.33 -5.61 10.33
CA MET A 129 -5.29 -4.55 9.34
C MET A 129 -6.54 -3.68 9.52
N ALA A 130 -6.35 -2.45 9.96
CA ALA A 130 -7.31 -1.40 9.67
C ALA A 130 -6.96 -0.92 8.27
N VAL A 131 -7.65 -1.45 7.27
CA VAL A 131 -7.72 -0.84 5.94
C VAL A 131 -8.54 0.43 6.16
N ALA A 132 -7.88 1.59 6.04
CA ALA A 132 -8.57 2.87 5.98
C ALA A 132 -9.13 2.96 4.57
#